data_AF-A0A6F9WS01-F1
#
_entry.id   AF-A0A6F9WS01-F1
#
_cell.length_a   1.000
_cell.length_b   1.000
_cell.length_c   1.000
_cell.angle_alpha   90.00
_cell.angle_beta   90.00
_cell.angle_gamma   90.00
#
_symmetry.space_group_name_H-M   'P 1'
#
loop_
_entity.id
_entity.type
_entity.pdbx_description
1 polymer ?
#
loop_
_entity_poly.entity_id
_entity_poly.type
_entity_poly.pdbx_seq_one_letter_code
_entity_poly.pdbx_strand_id
1 'polypeptide(L)'
;MKTGYLLTFILSLGLLALSGCGGGSNGSGGTTTVSGVASKGIFTGGTVKVYALNSDGSKGTLLNTVSINADGSYTAAIGGYAGPVLTEASGSYTDEATGTAMQVSENAPLRAAVQNASGNVQVAITPLTEIAVRKATDTATSKITVASIGASNALVATVFHVADIVATRPVDVTSTASATASTAQKEYSLALAAVSQMMKDNGQDLATVVSQVSGAITGSGSGAWLEGSTAAGFQAALQTFVSDTEKNKTGVTDASSTGLAGVGATTATVRLSTQGSATALNGIQVTLALPAGVTVRAASSDGSSGLTPLAGLVSATGVVPAGSTLAARYDAPTDTATARLALALVSVAGFPAGEFATIICNVAPGVTISSVSFTPDAFSNLKAVDESGTVVPGVTISAVVTQ
;
A
#
# COMPACT_ATOMS: atom_id res chain seq x y z
N MET A 1 28.52 -74.66 -20.03
CA MET A 1 29.75 -73.84 -19.83
C MET A 1 29.32 -72.40 -19.60
N LYS A 2 29.74 -71.82 -18.46
CA LYS A 2 30.01 -70.39 -18.15
C LYS A 2 28.82 -69.42 -18.27
N THR A 3 28.22 -68.86 -17.20
CA THR A 3 28.73 -68.10 -16.03
C THR A 3 29.48 -66.81 -16.42
N GLY A 4 28.92 -65.66 -15.99
CA GLY A 4 29.58 -64.35 -15.97
C GLY A 4 28.62 -63.22 -16.39
N TYR A 5 28.42 -62.11 -15.67
CA TYR A 5 28.94 -61.62 -14.40
C TYR A 5 27.89 -60.70 -13.78
N LEU A 6 27.37 -61.13 -12.63
CA LEU A 6 26.57 -60.36 -11.69
C LEU A 6 27.54 -59.87 -10.61
N LEU A 7 28.14 -58.69 -10.77
CA LEU A 7 28.90 -58.03 -9.71
C LEU A 7 29.19 -56.58 -10.12
N THR A 8 28.78 -55.62 -9.29
CA THR A 8 29.37 -54.28 -9.03
C THR A 8 28.30 -53.18 -8.98
N PHE A 9 27.60 -53.05 -7.84
CA PHE A 9 27.22 -51.75 -7.23
C PHE A 9 26.58 -51.97 -5.83
N ILE A 10 27.32 -52.61 -4.93
CA ILE A 10 27.05 -52.58 -3.47
C ILE A 10 28.36 -52.12 -2.84
N LEU A 11 28.53 -50.81 -2.70
CA LEU A 11 29.59 -50.22 -1.88
C LEU A 11 29.19 -48.78 -1.53
N SER A 12 28.77 -48.56 -0.28
CA SER A 12 28.76 -47.28 0.45
C SER A 12 27.49 -47.13 1.32
N LEU A 13 27.24 -48.12 2.18
CA LEU A 13 26.38 -48.00 3.35
C LEU A 13 27.19 -48.46 4.56
N GLY A 14 27.62 -47.51 5.41
CA GLY A 14 28.14 -47.88 6.73
C GLY A 14 29.13 -46.91 7.39
N LEU A 15 28.64 -46.29 8.46
CA LEU A 15 29.36 -45.87 9.68
C LEU A 15 30.32 -44.67 9.63
N LEU A 16 29.88 -43.56 10.23
CA LEU A 16 30.62 -42.89 11.30
C LEU A 16 29.63 -42.28 12.31
N ALA A 17 29.64 -42.85 13.51
CA ALA A 17 29.10 -42.25 14.72
C ALA A 17 30.29 -41.88 15.65
N LEU A 18 30.02 -40.94 16.56
CA LEU A 18 30.87 -40.35 17.61
C LEU A 18 31.85 -39.25 17.16
N SER A 19 31.48 -37.99 17.42
CA SER A 19 31.86 -37.27 18.66
C SER A 19 31.59 -35.77 18.47
N GLY A 20 30.71 -35.22 19.30
CA GLY A 20 30.36 -33.81 19.24
C GLY A 20 29.26 -33.45 20.23
N CYS A 21 29.53 -33.64 21.53
CA CYS A 21 28.88 -32.88 22.58
C CYS A 21 29.33 -31.42 22.41
N GLY A 22 28.63 -30.70 21.52
CA GLY A 22 28.78 -29.26 21.34
C GLY A 22 27.86 -28.59 22.33
N GLY A 23 28.45 -27.77 23.20
CA GLY A 23 27.85 -27.28 24.44
C GLY A 23 26.44 -26.71 24.26
N GLY A 24 25.59 -27.04 25.24
CA GLY A 24 24.46 -26.19 25.57
C GLY A 24 25.00 -24.79 25.79
N SER A 25 24.77 -23.91 24.82
CA SER A 25 24.78 -22.50 25.10
C SER A 25 23.71 -22.31 26.15
N ASN A 26 24.14 -21.96 27.37
CA ASN A 26 23.34 -21.13 28.24
C ASN A 26 23.00 -19.90 27.41
N GLY A 27 21.92 -19.98 26.62
CA GLY A 27 21.32 -18.86 25.95
C GLY A 27 20.99 -17.91 27.08
N SER A 28 21.86 -16.92 27.28
CA SER A 28 21.51 -15.69 27.96
C SER A 28 20.18 -15.31 27.35
N GLY A 29 19.08 -15.56 28.07
CA GLY A 29 17.74 -15.44 27.55
C GLY A 29 17.66 -14.10 26.84
N GLY A 30 17.55 -14.12 25.51
CA GLY A 30 17.71 -12.93 24.71
C GLY A 30 16.70 -11.91 25.20
N THR A 31 17.16 -10.75 25.64
CA THR A 31 16.26 -9.69 26.09
C THR A 31 15.50 -9.19 24.87
N THR A 32 14.17 -9.36 24.87
CA THR A 32 13.31 -8.75 23.90
C THR A 32 13.13 -7.26 24.23
N THR A 33 13.33 -6.41 23.24
CA THR A 33 13.19 -4.96 23.33
C THR A 33 12.19 -4.49 22.29
N VAL A 34 11.15 -3.80 22.73
CA VAL A 34 10.17 -3.12 21.87
C VAL A 34 10.53 -1.63 21.83
N SER A 35 10.83 -1.11 20.66
CA SER A 35 11.16 0.31 20.48
C SER A 35 10.38 0.90 19.31
N GLY A 36 10.28 2.21 19.23
CA GLY A 36 9.55 2.84 18.14
C GLY A 36 9.32 4.32 18.37
N VAL A 37 8.26 4.84 17.74
CA VAL A 37 7.82 6.23 17.84
C VAL A 37 6.32 6.26 18.11
N ALA A 38 5.88 7.08 19.07
CA ALA A 38 4.47 7.43 19.23
C ALA A 38 4.17 8.71 18.43
N SER A 39 3.23 8.66 17.48
CA SER A 39 2.99 9.76 16.53
C SER A 39 1.53 9.91 16.09
N LYS A 40 0.98 11.11 16.31
CA LYS A 40 -0.20 11.71 15.67
C LYS A 40 0.07 13.22 15.54
N GLY A 41 1.31 13.52 15.15
CA GLY A 41 2.15 14.59 15.65
C GLY A 41 3.17 13.95 16.57
N ILE A 42 4.45 14.32 16.48
CA ILE A 42 5.46 13.72 17.37
C ILE A 42 5.07 14.01 18.82
N PHE A 43 4.89 12.93 19.60
CA PHE A 43 4.60 13.05 21.02
C PHE A 43 5.80 13.75 21.69
N THR A 44 5.52 14.77 22.49
CA THR A 44 6.55 15.53 23.22
C THR A 44 6.67 15.09 24.68
N GLY A 45 5.79 14.20 25.12
CA GLY A 45 5.81 13.57 26.43
C GLY A 45 4.63 12.61 26.61
N GLY A 46 4.72 11.70 27.58
CA GLY A 46 3.70 10.68 27.82
C GLY A 46 4.29 9.35 28.22
N THR A 47 3.49 8.29 28.11
CA THR A 47 3.90 6.92 28.45
C THR A 47 3.50 5.93 27.37
N VAL A 48 4.33 4.89 27.22
CA VAL A 48 4.01 3.67 26.49
C VAL A 48 3.94 2.51 27.48
N LYS A 49 2.81 1.80 27.48
CA LYS A 49 2.59 0.57 28.24
C LYS A 49 2.63 -0.61 27.27
N VAL A 50 3.44 -1.64 27.57
CA VAL A 50 3.57 -2.85 26.73
C VAL A 50 2.95 -4.02 27.48
N TYR A 51 1.93 -4.64 26.89
CA TYR A 51 1.23 -5.79 27.47
C TYR A 51 1.48 -7.04 26.65
N ALA A 52 1.58 -8.19 27.34
CA ALA A 52 1.39 -9.49 26.71
C ALA A 52 -0.08 -9.62 26.28
N LEU A 53 -0.33 -10.22 25.12
CA LEU A 53 -1.67 -10.68 24.76
C LEU A 53 -1.84 -12.14 25.19
N ASN A 54 -2.97 -12.43 25.84
CA ASN A 54 -3.34 -13.80 26.16
C ASN A 54 -3.68 -14.57 24.87
N SER A 55 -3.66 -15.91 24.94
CA SER A 55 -4.00 -16.77 23.79
C SER A 55 -5.41 -16.53 23.25
N ASP A 56 -6.33 -16.08 24.11
CA ASP A 56 -7.70 -15.74 23.75
C ASP A 56 -7.87 -14.32 23.18
N GLY A 57 -6.77 -13.57 23.06
CA GLY A 57 -6.79 -12.20 22.53
C GLY A 57 -7.08 -11.09 23.53
N SER A 58 -7.33 -11.43 24.80
CA SER A 58 -7.51 -10.43 25.84
C SER A 58 -6.17 -9.78 26.22
N LYS A 59 -6.23 -8.52 26.68
CA LYS A 59 -5.07 -7.81 27.24
C LYS A 59 -4.61 -8.54 28.50
N GLY A 60 -3.37 -9.03 28.50
CA GLY A 60 -2.75 -9.79 29.57
C GLY A 60 -1.85 -8.94 30.46
N THR A 61 -0.77 -9.56 30.95
CA THR A 61 0.18 -8.94 31.89
C THR A 61 0.87 -7.72 31.29
N LEU A 62 0.94 -6.63 32.05
CA LEU A 62 1.79 -5.49 31.75
C LEU A 62 3.27 -5.92 31.89
N LEU A 63 4.01 -5.88 30.79
CA LEU A 63 5.41 -6.28 30.72
C LEU A 63 6.35 -5.12 31.08
N ASN A 64 6.03 -3.91 30.63
CA ASN A 64 6.83 -2.71 30.93
C ASN A 64 6.02 -1.41 30.70
N THR A 65 6.40 -0.34 31.38
CA THR A 65 5.93 1.03 31.15
C THR A 65 7.14 1.94 31.02
N VAL A 66 7.20 2.73 29.94
CA VAL A 66 8.31 3.64 29.67
C VAL A 66 7.81 5.03 29.27
N SER A 67 8.63 6.04 29.50
CA SER A 67 8.35 7.41 29.05
C SER A 67 8.61 7.58 27.56
N ILE A 68 7.85 8.46 26.92
CA ILE A 68 8.09 8.91 25.55
C ILE A 68 9.09 10.07 25.59
N ASN A 69 10.14 9.99 24.77
CA ASN A 69 11.13 11.05 24.62
C ASN A 69 10.55 12.25 23.85
N ALA A 70 11.24 13.40 23.89
CA ALA A 70 10.78 14.62 23.21
C ALA A 70 10.69 14.49 21.68
N ASP A 71 11.39 13.51 21.09
CA ASP A 71 11.33 13.16 19.66
C ASP A 71 10.28 12.07 19.35
N GLY A 72 9.41 11.76 20.31
CA GLY A 72 8.38 10.72 20.22
C GLY A 72 8.92 9.31 20.35
N SER A 73 10.24 9.12 20.46
CA SER A 73 10.83 7.78 20.56
C SER A 73 10.58 7.15 21.93
N TYR A 74 10.54 5.82 21.97
CA TYR A 74 10.51 5.06 23.21
C TYR A 74 11.28 3.75 23.04
N THR A 75 11.68 3.15 24.16
CA THR A 75 12.35 1.83 24.19
C THR A 75 11.99 1.12 25.48
N ALA A 76 11.38 -0.05 25.37
CA ALA A 76 10.92 -0.89 26.48
C ALA A 76 11.57 -2.28 26.39
N ALA A 77 12.43 -2.61 27.35
CA ALA A 77 12.95 -3.96 27.51
C ALA A 77 11.91 -4.83 28.24
N ILE A 78 11.39 -5.87 27.60
CA ILE A 78 10.34 -6.75 28.15
C ILE A 78 10.89 -8.09 28.65
N GLY A 79 12.19 -8.12 28.98
CA GLY A 79 12.86 -9.30 29.48
C GLY A 79 12.89 -10.44 28.45
N GLY A 80 12.80 -11.68 28.92
CA GLY A 80 12.78 -12.87 28.05
C GLY A 80 11.42 -13.17 27.41
N TYR A 81 10.46 -12.24 27.44
CA TYR A 81 9.15 -12.47 26.83
C TYR A 81 9.29 -12.61 25.31
N ALA A 82 8.64 -13.64 24.76
CA ALA A 82 8.47 -13.83 23.33
C ALA A 82 7.01 -14.19 23.04
N GLY A 83 6.38 -13.50 22.09
CA GLY A 83 4.98 -13.72 21.75
C GLY A 83 4.24 -12.43 21.39
N PRO A 84 2.91 -12.48 21.27
CA PRO A 84 2.12 -11.32 20.85
C PRO A 84 2.15 -10.22 21.92
N VAL A 85 2.28 -8.98 21.49
CA VAL A 85 2.22 -7.81 22.38
C VAL A 85 1.28 -6.74 21.84
N LEU A 86 0.67 -6.02 22.78
CA LEU A 86 -0.11 -4.80 22.56
C LEU A 86 0.62 -3.65 23.24
N THR A 87 0.94 -2.60 22.49
CA THR A 87 1.48 -1.35 23.01
C THR A 87 0.37 -0.30 23.06
N GLU A 88 0.32 0.47 24.16
CA GLU A 88 -0.63 1.56 24.40
C GLU A 88 0.16 2.85 24.65
N ALA A 89 -0.02 3.88 23.82
CA ALA A 89 0.58 5.20 24.00
C ALA A 89 -0.47 6.24 24.41
N SER A 90 -0.09 7.08 25.36
CA SER A 90 -0.89 8.22 25.85
C SER A 90 0.05 9.37 26.21
N GLY A 91 -0.41 10.61 26.13
CA GLY A 91 0.46 11.78 26.29
C GLY A 91 0.09 12.97 25.43
N SER A 92 1.00 13.93 25.37
CA SER A 92 0.81 15.19 24.66
C SER A 92 1.54 15.17 23.32
N TYR A 93 0.93 15.78 22.32
CA TYR A 93 1.50 15.95 20.99
C TYR A 93 1.10 17.32 20.42
N THR A 94 1.83 17.79 19.42
CA THR A 94 1.41 18.95 18.62
C THR A 94 0.73 18.46 17.36
N ASP A 95 -0.53 18.83 17.14
CA ASP A 95 -1.25 18.46 15.92
C ASP A 95 -0.63 19.16 14.71
N GLU A 96 -0.34 18.40 13.67
CA GLU A 96 0.47 18.88 12.53
C GLU A 96 -0.26 19.95 11.71
N ALA A 97 -1.56 19.78 11.51
CA ALA A 97 -2.40 20.64 10.66
C ALA A 97 -2.78 21.97 11.35
N THR A 98 -2.95 21.97 12.68
CA THR A 98 -3.31 23.18 13.43
C THR A 98 -2.09 23.83 14.11
N GLY A 99 -1.09 23.03 14.51
CA GLY A 99 0.01 23.45 15.40
C GLY A 99 -0.41 23.60 16.86
N THR A 100 -1.59 23.12 17.25
CA THR A 100 -2.07 23.20 18.63
C THR A 100 -1.62 22.00 19.44
N ALA A 101 -1.31 22.23 20.72
CA ALA A 101 -1.07 21.13 21.66
C ALA A 101 -2.36 20.34 21.91
N MET A 102 -2.28 19.03 21.77
CA MET A 102 -3.37 18.07 21.93
C MET A 102 -2.93 16.94 22.87
N GLN A 103 -3.88 16.15 23.34
CA GLN A 103 -3.62 15.07 24.29
C GLN A 103 -4.35 13.78 23.88
N VAL A 104 -3.63 12.66 23.92
CA VAL A 104 -4.20 11.32 23.90
C VAL A 104 -4.38 10.85 25.34
N SER A 105 -5.63 10.61 25.74
CA SER A 105 -5.98 10.17 27.09
C SER A 105 -5.50 8.76 27.38
N GLU A 106 -5.10 8.48 28.63
CA GLU A 106 -4.84 7.12 29.11
C GLU A 106 -6.07 6.20 29.02
N ASN A 107 -7.28 6.76 29.02
CA ASN A 107 -8.54 5.99 28.91
C ASN A 107 -8.86 5.62 27.46
N ALA A 108 -8.22 6.28 26.49
CA ALA A 108 -8.40 6.03 25.06
C ALA A 108 -7.03 6.14 24.36
N PRO A 109 -6.07 5.25 24.70
CA PRO A 109 -4.72 5.32 24.16
C PRO A 109 -4.71 4.96 22.67
N LEU A 110 -3.68 5.43 21.95
CA LEU A 110 -3.36 4.87 20.64
C LEU A 110 -2.71 3.50 20.84
N ARG A 111 -3.09 2.52 20.03
CA ARG A 111 -2.59 1.15 20.14
C ARG A 111 -1.77 0.72 18.93
N ALA A 112 -0.86 -0.21 19.15
CA ALA A 112 -0.28 -1.03 18.10
C ALA A 112 -0.11 -2.46 18.60
N ALA A 113 -0.23 -3.44 17.71
CA ALA A 113 -0.05 -4.84 18.06
C ALA A 113 0.91 -5.53 17.09
N VAL A 114 1.75 -6.41 17.63
CA VAL A 114 2.59 -7.32 16.83
C VAL A 114 2.35 -8.75 17.30
N GLN A 115 2.28 -9.66 16.34
CA GLN A 115 1.91 -11.05 16.59
C GLN A 115 3.01 -11.84 17.31
N ASN A 116 4.27 -11.45 17.11
CA ASN A 116 5.41 -12.13 17.71
C ASN A 116 6.55 -11.13 17.96
N ALA A 117 6.63 -10.60 19.19
CA ALA A 117 7.79 -9.84 19.62
C ALA A 117 8.89 -10.80 20.11
N SER A 118 10.09 -10.67 19.56
CA SER A 118 11.28 -11.42 19.98
C SER A 118 12.54 -10.66 19.55
N GLY A 119 13.54 -10.56 20.42
CA GLY A 119 14.74 -9.76 20.15
C GLY A 119 14.41 -8.26 20.02
N ASN A 120 14.96 -7.58 19.02
CA ASN A 120 14.68 -6.14 18.81
C ASN A 120 13.53 -5.96 17.81
N VAL A 121 12.43 -5.36 18.29
CA VAL A 121 11.20 -5.19 17.52
C VAL A 121 10.84 -3.72 17.43
N GLN A 122 10.65 -3.22 16.21
CA GLN A 122 10.19 -1.85 15.98
C GLN A 122 8.67 -1.80 15.92
N VAL A 123 8.05 -0.90 16.67
CA VAL A 123 6.60 -0.71 16.76
C VAL A 123 6.27 0.78 16.85
N ALA A 124 5.89 1.37 15.73
CA ALA A 124 5.26 2.68 15.70
C ALA A 124 3.87 2.60 16.34
N ILE A 125 3.50 3.61 17.13
CA ILE A 125 2.18 3.72 17.77
C ILE A 125 1.50 4.96 17.20
N THR A 126 0.57 4.75 16.28
CA THR A 126 -0.02 5.81 15.45
C THR A 126 -1.53 5.58 15.27
N PRO A 127 -2.27 6.57 14.73
CA PRO A 127 -3.64 6.37 14.28
C PRO A 127 -3.82 5.18 13.33
N LEU A 128 -2.86 4.90 12.43
CA LEU A 128 -2.98 3.77 11.50
C LEU A 128 -2.80 2.42 12.22
N THR A 129 -1.86 2.31 13.16
CA THR A 129 -1.73 1.08 13.97
C THR A 129 -2.91 0.89 14.91
N GLU A 130 -3.53 1.98 15.38
CA GLU A 130 -4.76 1.94 16.16
C GLU A 130 -5.92 1.40 15.31
N ILE A 131 -6.06 1.84 14.05
CA ILE A 131 -7.02 1.25 13.10
C ILE A 131 -6.73 -0.23 12.89
N ALA A 132 -5.46 -0.63 12.76
CA ALA A 132 -5.11 -2.04 12.58
C ALA A 132 -5.48 -2.89 13.81
N VAL A 133 -5.29 -2.38 15.03
CA VAL A 133 -5.76 -3.03 16.26
C VAL A 133 -7.28 -3.16 16.27
N ARG A 134 -8.02 -2.12 15.87
CA ARG A 134 -9.49 -2.20 15.73
C ARG A 134 -9.91 -3.26 14.72
N LYS A 135 -9.21 -3.38 13.59
CA LYS A 135 -9.48 -4.41 12.57
C LYS A 135 -9.13 -5.82 13.01
N ALA A 136 -8.17 -5.97 13.92
CA ALA A 136 -7.86 -7.25 14.53
C ALA A 136 -8.81 -7.60 15.71
N THR A 137 -9.59 -6.63 16.21
CA THR A 137 -10.48 -6.80 17.35
C THR A 137 -11.84 -7.32 16.91
N ASP A 138 -12.25 -8.45 17.48
CA ASP A 138 -13.60 -8.97 17.32
C ASP A 138 -14.60 -8.08 18.09
N THR A 139 -15.61 -7.56 17.40
CA THR A 139 -16.54 -6.57 17.97
C THR A 139 -17.51 -7.18 19.00
N ALA A 140 -17.80 -8.48 18.92
CA ALA A 140 -18.70 -9.15 19.85
C ALA A 140 -18.02 -9.44 21.20
N THR A 141 -16.73 -9.75 21.17
CA THR A 141 -15.95 -10.13 22.36
C THR A 141 -15.04 -9.02 22.87
N SER A 142 -14.80 -7.97 22.05
CA SER A 142 -13.80 -6.93 22.29
C SER A 142 -12.38 -7.47 22.51
N LYS A 143 -12.06 -8.65 21.96
CA LYS A 143 -10.75 -9.31 22.05
C LYS A 143 -10.01 -9.22 20.72
N ILE A 144 -8.68 -9.11 20.78
CA ILE A 144 -7.83 -9.09 19.59
C ILE A 144 -7.64 -10.52 19.08
N THR A 145 -8.04 -10.82 17.85
CA THR A 145 -7.71 -12.10 17.24
C THR A 145 -6.21 -12.12 16.93
N VAL A 146 -5.41 -12.78 17.77
CA VAL A 146 -3.92 -12.77 17.67
C VAL A 146 -3.44 -13.19 16.28
N ALA A 147 -4.09 -14.21 15.67
CA ALA A 147 -3.77 -14.68 14.34
C ALA A 147 -4.00 -13.63 13.23
N SER A 148 -4.91 -12.67 13.47
CA SER A 148 -5.27 -11.62 12.51
C SER A 148 -4.38 -10.39 12.60
N ILE A 149 -3.55 -10.22 13.64
CA ILE A 149 -2.73 -9.01 13.84
C ILE A 149 -1.90 -8.68 12.59
N GLY A 150 -1.16 -9.66 12.06
CA GLY A 150 -0.34 -9.45 10.86
C GLY A 150 -1.15 -9.07 9.63
N ALA A 151 -2.29 -9.75 9.42
CA ALA A 151 -3.19 -9.47 8.30
C ALA A 151 -3.84 -8.08 8.43
N SER A 152 -4.23 -7.65 9.63
CA SER A 152 -4.80 -6.32 9.88
C SER A 152 -3.77 -5.21 9.72
N ASN A 153 -2.52 -5.43 10.13
CA ASN A 153 -1.43 -4.48 9.87
C ASN A 153 -1.20 -4.33 8.36
N ALA A 154 -1.12 -5.44 7.62
CA ALA A 154 -0.95 -5.44 6.17
C ALA A 154 -2.16 -4.82 5.44
N LEU A 155 -3.38 -5.07 5.92
CA LEU A 155 -4.62 -4.48 5.40
C LEU A 155 -4.56 -2.96 5.45
N VAL A 156 -4.25 -2.38 6.62
CA VAL A 156 -4.19 -0.93 6.79
C VAL A 156 -3.02 -0.34 6.01
N ALA A 157 -1.84 -0.98 6.04
CA ALA A 157 -0.70 -0.58 5.20
C ALA A 157 -1.09 -0.51 3.71
N THR A 158 -1.81 -1.52 3.22
CA THR A 158 -2.31 -1.59 1.85
C THR A 158 -3.30 -0.48 1.55
N VAL A 159 -4.32 -0.27 2.39
CA VAL A 159 -5.35 0.76 2.14
C VAL A 159 -4.77 2.17 2.08
N PHE A 160 -3.81 2.47 2.97
CA PHE A 160 -3.15 3.78 3.05
C PHE A 160 -1.91 3.92 2.18
N HIS A 161 -1.58 2.90 1.39
CA HIS A 161 -0.39 2.87 0.54
C HIS A 161 0.91 3.18 1.32
N VAL A 162 0.98 2.77 2.58
CA VAL A 162 2.17 2.91 3.43
C VAL A 162 2.88 1.56 3.44
N ALA A 163 4.20 1.55 3.17
CA ALA A 163 4.95 0.29 3.04
C ALA A 163 4.85 -0.62 4.27
N ASP A 164 4.98 -0.04 5.47
CA ASP A 164 4.85 -0.76 6.74
C ASP A 164 4.44 0.23 7.84
N ILE A 165 3.25 0.05 8.42
CA ILE A 165 2.74 0.92 9.49
C ILE A 165 3.32 0.59 10.89
N VAL A 166 3.98 -0.55 11.03
CA VAL A 166 4.52 -1.04 12.31
C VAL A 166 6.00 -0.69 12.43
N ALA A 167 6.84 -1.10 11.47
CA ALA A 167 8.29 -0.93 11.60
C ALA A 167 8.81 0.41 11.04
N THR A 168 8.08 1.06 10.13
CA THR A 168 8.47 2.38 9.62
C THR A 168 8.27 3.42 10.71
N ARG A 169 9.31 4.21 10.99
CA ARG A 169 9.26 5.29 11.98
C ARG A 169 8.81 6.60 11.32
N PRO A 170 7.63 7.14 11.64
CA PRO A 170 7.25 8.48 11.20
C PRO A 170 8.26 9.53 11.67
N VAL A 171 8.36 10.61 10.91
CA VAL A 171 9.16 11.79 11.20
C VAL A 171 8.24 12.98 11.43
N ASP A 172 8.73 13.99 12.14
CA ASP A 172 8.01 15.27 12.28
C ASP A 172 7.96 16.01 10.94
N VAL A 173 6.81 15.98 10.27
CA VAL A 173 6.59 16.69 9.01
C VAL A 173 6.74 18.20 9.12
N THR A 174 6.68 18.76 10.34
CA THR A 174 6.84 20.20 10.60
C THR A 174 8.29 20.61 10.82
N SER A 175 9.19 19.64 10.95
CA SER A 175 10.63 19.87 11.10
C SER A 175 11.34 19.86 9.75
N THR A 176 12.26 20.81 9.53
CA THR A 176 13.11 20.85 8.32
C THR A 176 13.99 19.62 8.16
N ALA A 177 14.26 18.88 9.25
CA ALA A 177 14.97 17.61 9.20
C ALA A 177 14.21 16.53 8.41
N SER A 178 12.88 16.64 8.29
CA SER A 178 12.06 15.68 7.53
C SER A 178 12.35 15.70 6.03
N ALA A 179 12.97 16.76 5.49
CA ALA A 179 13.35 16.85 4.09
C ALA A 179 14.34 15.75 3.65
N THR A 180 15.17 15.24 4.57
CA THR A 180 16.16 14.18 4.28
C THR A 180 15.71 12.78 4.71
N ALA A 181 14.50 12.64 5.25
CA ALA A 181 13.93 11.35 5.62
C ALA A 181 13.74 10.46 4.38
N SER A 182 13.72 9.14 4.59
CA SER A 182 13.43 8.20 3.50
C SER A 182 11.99 8.37 2.97
N THR A 183 11.76 7.97 1.71
CA THR A 183 10.43 8.04 1.08
C THR A 183 9.35 7.38 1.95
N ALA A 184 9.60 6.17 2.44
CA ALA A 184 8.64 5.45 3.28
C ALA A 184 8.30 6.21 4.58
N GLN A 185 9.29 6.87 5.20
CA GLN A 185 9.05 7.69 6.39
C GLN A 185 8.23 8.93 6.05
N LYS A 186 8.53 9.60 4.93
CA LYS A 186 7.74 10.76 4.47
C LYS A 186 6.31 10.38 4.18
N GLU A 187 6.08 9.32 3.41
CA GLU A 187 4.74 8.84 3.05
C GLU A 187 3.94 8.44 4.29
N TYR A 188 4.53 7.71 5.22
CA TYR A 188 3.84 7.38 6.47
C TYR A 188 3.46 8.66 7.24
N SER A 189 4.40 9.60 7.39
CA SER A 189 4.17 10.82 8.15
C SER A 189 3.14 11.74 7.49
N LEU A 190 3.13 11.83 6.16
CA LEU A 190 2.12 12.57 5.40
C LEU A 190 0.74 11.92 5.50
N ALA A 191 0.65 10.58 5.54
CA ALA A 191 -0.61 9.90 5.81
C ALA A 191 -1.16 10.22 7.21
N LEU A 192 -0.30 10.35 8.22
CA LEU A 192 -0.70 10.80 9.57
C LEU A 192 -1.11 12.27 9.59
N ALA A 193 -0.41 13.12 8.84
CA ALA A 193 -0.77 14.53 8.68
C ALA A 193 -2.10 14.71 7.93
N ALA A 194 -2.45 13.81 7.00
CA ALA A 194 -3.78 13.79 6.40
C ALA A 194 -4.88 13.49 7.43
N VAL A 195 -4.64 12.58 8.40
CA VAL A 195 -5.57 12.36 9.53
C VAL A 195 -5.70 13.62 10.39
N SER A 196 -4.60 14.32 10.65
CA SER A 196 -4.60 15.63 11.34
C SER A 196 -5.44 16.67 10.59
N GLN A 197 -5.26 16.76 9.28
CA GLN A 197 -6.00 17.69 8.44
C GLN A 197 -7.50 17.32 8.37
N MET A 198 -7.86 16.03 8.34
CA MET A 198 -9.27 15.60 8.46
C MET A 198 -9.91 16.03 9.78
N MET A 199 -9.18 15.95 10.90
CA MET A 199 -9.66 16.45 12.20
C MET A 199 -9.95 17.95 12.13
N LYS A 200 -9.04 18.73 11.54
CA LYS A 200 -9.18 20.17 11.34
C LYS A 200 -10.34 20.52 10.42
N ASP A 201 -10.45 19.88 9.27
CA ASP A 201 -11.46 20.17 8.24
C ASP A 201 -12.89 19.88 8.75
N ASN A 202 -13.05 18.82 9.54
CA ASN A 202 -14.36 18.40 10.04
C ASN A 202 -14.67 18.91 11.47
N GLY A 203 -13.73 19.58 12.14
CA GLY A 203 -13.88 19.97 13.54
C GLY A 203 -14.08 18.78 14.49
N GLN A 204 -13.45 17.64 14.20
CA GLN A 204 -13.61 16.38 14.92
C GLN A 204 -12.38 16.05 15.77
N ASP A 205 -12.60 15.30 16.85
CA ASP A 205 -11.50 14.74 17.63
C ASP A 205 -10.86 13.51 16.94
N LEU A 206 -9.67 13.14 17.43
CA LEU A 206 -8.91 12.02 16.90
C LEU A 206 -9.69 10.70 16.98
N ALA A 207 -10.40 10.45 18.08
CA ALA A 207 -11.11 9.20 18.30
C ALA A 207 -12.24 9.01 17.27
N THR A 208 -12.93 10.10 16.94
CA THR A 208 -13.99 10.18 15.94
C THR A 208 -13.45 9.93 14.55
N VAL A 209 -12.38 10.62 14.15
CA VAL A 209 -11.76 10.43 12.82
C VAL A 209 -11.23 9.00 12.66
N VAL A 210 -10.52 8.48 13.67
CA VAL A 210 -10.03 7.08 13.66
C VAL A 210 -11.20 6.09 13.57
N SER A 211 -12.32 6.35 14.25
CA SER A 211 -13.52 5.50 14.17
C SER A 211 -14.15 5.51 12.78
N GLN A 212 -14.34 6.70 12.21
CA GLN A 212 -14.89 6.88 10.86
C GLN A 212 -14.02 6.19 9.82
N VAL A 213 -12.70 6.43 9.88
CA VAL A 213 -11.74 5.85 8.95
C VAL A 213 -11.67 4.33 9.10
N SER A 214 -11.62 3.82 10.33
CA SER A 214 -11.67 2.37 10.58
C SER A 214 -12.96 1.75 10.05
N GLY A 215 -14.12 2.39 10.27
CA GLY A 215 -15.42 1.91 9.79
C GLY A 215 -15.51 1.85 8.27
N ALA A 216 -14.89 2.81 7.58
CA ALA A 216 -14.89 2.94 6.13
C ALA A 216 -13.95 1.98 5.39
N ILE A 217 -13.09 1.22 6.09
CA ILE A 217 -12.25 0.21 5.43
C ILE A 217 -13.08 -1.04 5.17
N THR A 218 -13.23 -1.37 3.90
CA THR A 218 -13.99 -2.51 3.38
C THR A 218 -13.09 -3.41 2.52
N GLY A 219 -13.51 -4.65 2.30
CA GLY A 219 -12.72 -5.64 1.57
C GLY A 219 -11.67 -6.35 2.44
N SER A 220 -10.79 -7.12 1.80
CA SER A 220 -9.77 -7.93 2.49
C SER A 220 -8.50 -8.07 1.65
N GLY A 221 -7.34 -8.19 2.31
CA GLY A 221 -6.06 -8.39 1.65
C GLY A 221 -5.74 -7.25 0.67
N SER A 222 -5.27 -7.60 -0.52
CA SER A 222 -4.97 -6.64 -1.61
C SER A 222 -6.21 -6.00 -2.24
N GLY A 223 -7.39 -6.55 -1.98
CA GLY A 223 -8.68 -6.01 -2.43
C GLY A 223 -9.37 -5.20 -1.35
N ALA A 224 -8.62 -4.60 -0.42
CA ALA A 224 -9.18 -3.72 0.59
C ALA A 224 -9.10 -2.26 0.15
N TRP A 225 -10.13 -1.49 0.46
CA TRP A 225 -10.22 -0.08 0.09
C TRP A 225 -10.91 0.74 1.18
N LEU A 226 -10.78 2.06 1.06
CA LEU A 226 -11.47 3.02 1.89
C LEU A 226 -12.72 3.50 1.15
N GLU A 227 -13.88 3.51 1.79
CA GLU A 227 -15.15 3.90 1.17
C GLU A 227 -15.11 5.32 0.57
N GLY A 228 -15.94 5.51 -0.46
CA GLY A 228 -15.97 6.67 -1.35
C GLY A 228 -15.73 8.03 -0.69
N SER A 229 -16.61 8.38 0.25
CA SER A 229 -16.59 9.68 0.94
C SER A 229 -15.40 9.83 1.88
N THR A 230 -15.06 8.81 2.67
CA THR A 230 -13.92 8.88 3.60
C THR A 230 -12.60 8.94 2.85
N ALA A 231 -12.48 8.21 1.74
CA ALA A 231 -11.29 8.26 0.89
C ALA A 231 -11.15 9.60 0.17
N ALA A 232 -12.23 10.16 -0.37
CA ALA A 232 -12.21 11.51 -0.93
C ALA A 232 -11.80 12.56 0.12
N GLY A 233 -12.35 12.45 1.33
CA GLY A 233 -11.98 13.31 2.46
C GLY A 233 -10.50 13.17 2.85
N PHE A 234 -9.99 11.93 2.90
CA PHE A 234 -8.57 11.68 3.17
C PHE A 234 -7.66 12.26 2.08
N GLN A 235 -8.01 12.10 0.80
CA GLN A 235 -7.23 12.64 -0.32
C GLN A 235 -7.24 14.17 -0.33
N ALA A 236 -8.40 14.79 -0.08
CA ALA A 236 -8.50 16.24 0.03
C ALA A 236 -7.65 16.77 1.21
N ALA A 237 -7.70 16.10 2.36
CA ALA A 237 -6.91 16.44 3.53
C ALA A 237 -5.41 16.27 3.28
N LEU A 238 -5.00 15.19 2.62
CA LEU A 238 -3.62 14.95 2.21
C LEU A 238 -3.12 16.06 1.29
N GLN A 239 -3.88 16.39 0.24
CA GLN A 239 -3.50 17.45 -0.70
C GLN A 239 -3.42 18.82 -0.03
N THR A 240 -4.39 19.15 0.83
CA THR A 240 -4.38 20.40 1.61
C THR A 240 -3.12 20.50 2.47
N PHE A 241 -2.77 19.44 3.21
CA PHE A 241 -1.57 19.45 4.05
C PHE A 241 -0.27 19.50 3.23
N VAL A 242 -0.18 18.71 2.16
CA VAL A 242 1.01 18.65 1.31
C VAL A 242 1.31 20.00 0.66
N SER A 243 0.28 20.75 0.25
CA SER A 243 0.40 22.10 -0.31
C SER A 243 0.75 23.18 0.71
N ASP A 244 0.55 22.94 2.01
CA ASP A 244 0.87 23.89 3.08
C ASP A 244 2.38 23.91 3.37
N THR A 245 3.13 24.73 2.63
CA THR A 245 4.58 24.85 2.81
C THR A 245 4.99 25.51 4.13
N GLU A 246 4.07 26.10 4.90
CA GLU A 246 4.36 26.61 6.24
C GLU A 246 4.46 25.47 7.25
N LYS A 247 3.59 24.46 7.12
CA LYS A 247 3.55 23.29 7.99
C LYS A 247 4.34 22.11 7.46
N ASN A 248 4.26 21.81 6.17
CA ASN A 248 4.93 20.67 5.57
C ASN A 248 6.37 21.02 5.17
N LYS A 249 7.34 20.43 5.86
CA LYS A 249 8.78 20.59 5.65
C LYS A 249 9.45 19.34 5.04
N THR A 250 8.67 18.36 4.58
CA THR A 250 9.18 17.11 3.99
C THR A 250 9.81 17.28 2.61
N GLY A 251 9.58 18.44 1.96
CA GLY A 251 9.96 18.72 0.58
C GLY A 251 9.03 18.12 -0.47
N VAL A 252 7.99 17.37 -0.06
CA VAL A 252 6.91 16.93 -0.94
C VAL A 252 5.89 18.05 -1.04
N THR A 253 5.58 18.55 -2.22
CA THR A 253 4.59 19.64 -2.43
C THR A 253 3.40 19.22 -3.30
N ASP A 254 3.38 17.98 -3.76
CA ASP A 254 2.34 17.41 -4.61
C ASP A 254 2.06 15.97 -4.17
N ALA A 255 0.84 15.71 -3.67
CA ALA A 255 0.47 14.38 -3.19
C ALA A 255 0.48 13.33 -4.31
N SER A 256 0.24 13.75 -5.56
CA SER A 256 0.25 12.87 -6.73
C SER A 256 1.64 12.32 -7.07
N SER A 257 2.70 12.97 -6.56
CA SER A 257 4.09 12.52 -6.69
C SER A 257 4.50 11.42 -5.70
N THR A 258 3.61 11.04 -4.78
CA THR A 258 3.87 10.05 -3.72
C THR A 258 3.13 8.74 -3.95
N GLY A 259 3.54 7.67 -3.26
CA GLY A 259 2.79 6.42 -3.19
C GLY A 259 1.38 6.57 -2.61
N LEU A 260 1.12 7.65 -1.86
CA LEU A 260 -0.19 7.96 -1.27
C LEU A 260 -1.23 8.45 -2.29
N ALA A 261 -0.80 8.75 -3.51
CA ALA A 261 -1.71 9.06 -4.60
C ALA A 261 -2.70 7.89 -4.79
N GLY A 262 -3.99 8.17 -4.60
CA GLY A 262 -5.04 7.17 -4.74
C GLY A 262 -5.22 6.22 -3.54
N VAL A 263 -4.76 6.55 -2.33
CA VAL A 263 -5.35 5.98 -1.09
C VAL A 263 -6.88 5.93 -1.20
N GLY A 264 -7.43 4.75 -0.98
CA GLY A 264 -8.86 4.43 -1.11
C GLY A 264 -9.34 4.13 -2.54
N ALA A 265 -8.50 4.34 -3.56
CA ALA A 265 -8.78 3.85 -4.89
C ALA A 265 -8.65 2.32 -4.90
N THR A 266 -9.52 1.67 -5.66
CA THR A 266 -9.32 0.27 -6.05
C THR A 266 -8.49 0.24 -7.32
N THR A 267 -7.98 -0.93 -7.69
CA THR A 267 -7.34 -1.11 -9.00
C THR A 267 -8.29 -1.86 -9.92
N ALA A 268 -8.23 -1.59 -11.21
CA ALA A 268 -8.89 -2.42 -12.20
C ALA A 268 -7.92 -2.76 -13.32
N THR A 269 -7.95 -4.02 -13.73
CA THR A 269 -7.24 -4.51 -14.90
C THR A 269 -8.17 -4.40 -16.11
N VAL A 270 -7.77 -3.61 -17.10
CA VAL A 270 -8.47 -3.44 -18.38
C VAL A 270 -7.65 -4.10 -19.48
N ARG A 271 -8.19 -5.15 -20.08
CA ARG A 271 -7.60 -5.86 -21.21
C ARG A 271 -8.26 -5.41 -22.51
N LEU A 272 -7.47 -4.88 -23.42
CA LEU A 272 -7.94 -4.43 -24.72
C LEU A 272 -7.72 -5.52 -25.77
N SER A 273 -8.74 -5.78 -26.57
CA SER A 273 -8.69 -6.73 -27.69
C SER A 273 -9.11 -6.07 -28.99
N THR A 274 -8.41 -6.38 -30.08
CA THR A 274 -8.92 -6.14 -31.43
C THR A 274 -9.95 -7.18 -31.81
N GLN A 275 -10.97 -6.75 -32.54
CA GLN A 275 -12.00 -7.60 -33.11
C GLN A 275 -12.08 -7.35 -34.62
N GLY A 276 -12.65 -8.31 -35.35
CA GLY A 276 -12.81 -8.25 -36.82
C GLY A 276 -12.12 -9.41 -37.53
N SER A 277 -12.11 -9.35 -38.86
CA SER A 277 -11.57 -10.42 -39.73
C SER A 277 -10.10 -10.21 -40.15
N ALA A 278 -9.36 -9.36 -39.45
CA ALA A 278 -7.95 -9.12 -39.76
C ALA A 278 -7.12 -10.39 -39.50
N THR A 279 -6.41 -10.85 -40.52
CA THR A 279 -5.54 -12.04 -40.43
C THR A 279 -4.17 -11.72 -39.83
N ALA A 280 -3.65 -10.52 -40.06
CA ALA A 280 -2.42 -10.02 -39.46
C ALA A 280 -2.46 -8.48 -39.32
N LEU A 281 -2.00 -8.00 -38.17
CA LEU A 281 -1.79 -6.60 -37.83
C LEU A 281 -0.33 -6.40 -37.45
N ASN A 282 0.29 -5.32 -37.92
CA ASN A 282 1.66 -4.95 -37.57
C ASN A 282 1.71 -3.64 -36.78
N GLY A 283 0.61 -2.88 -36.76
CA GLY A 283 0.51 -1.70 -35.92
C GLY A 283 -0.91 -1.41 -35.47
N ILE A 284 -1.06 -0.92 -34.25
CA ILE A 284 -2.32 -0.40 -33.71
C ILE A 284 -2.04 0.92 -33.03
N GLN A 285 -2.84 1.92 -33.34
CA GLN A 285 -2.96 3.15 -32.57
C GLN A 285 -4.41 3.31 -32.12
N VAL A 286 -4.61 3.69 -30.86
CA VAL A 286 -5.95 3.99 -30.31
C VAL A 286 -5.82 4.98 -29.16
N THR A 287 -6.81 5.85 -29.00
CA THR A 287 -7.00 6.70 -27.83
C THR A 287 -8.21 6.21 -27.05
N LEU A 288 -7.97 5.79 -25.81
CA LEU A 288 -8.98 5.37 -24.86
C LEU A 288 -9.40 6.55 -23.98
N ALA A 289 -10.67 6.90 -23.97
CA ALA A 289 -11.27 7.73 -22.94
C ALA A 289 -11.57 6.85 -21.72
N LEU A 290 -10.97 7.16 -20.58
CA LEU A 290 -11.23 6.46 -19.34
C LEU A 290 -12.56 6.94 -18.74
N PRO A 291 -13.36 6.06 -18.11
CA PRO A 291 -14.56 6.46 -17.38
C PRO A 291 -14.24 7.48 -16.28
N ALA A 292 -15.23 8.28 -15.88
CA ALA A 292 -15.06 9.22 -14.78
C ALA A 292 -14.57 8.50 -13.51
N GLY A 293 -13.58 9.07 -12.84
CA GLY A 293 -12.93 8.47 -11.67
C GLY A 293 -11.91 7.37 -11.98
N VAL A 294 -11.68 7.02 -13.24
CA VAL A 294 -10.64 6.05 -13.63
C VAL A 294 -9.41 6.80 -14.12
N THR A 295 -8.25 6.46 -13.58
CA THR A 295 -6.95 7.08 -13.92
C THR A 295 -5.89 6.01 -14.12
N VAL A 296 -4.77 6.37 -14.76
CA VAL A 296 -3.55 5.55 -14.82
C VAL A 296 -2.45 6.33 -14.14
N ARG A 297 -1.69 5.71 -13.23
CA ARG A 297 -0.57 6.41 -12.59
C ARG A 297 0.50 6.71 -13.63
N ALA A 298 0.99 7.93 -13.63
CA ALA A 298 2.00 8.40 -14.56
C ALA A 298 3.06 9.20 -13.80
N ALA A 299 4.26 9.33 -14.38
CA ALA A 299 5.28 10.20 -13.82
C ALA A 299 4.73 11.64 -13.76
N SER A 300 4.76 12.24 -12.56
CA SER A 300 4.26 13.61 -12.34
C SER A 300 5.05 14.60 -13.19
N SER A 301 4.33 15.33 -14.03
CA SER A 301 4.60 16.74 -14.28
C SER A 301 3.27 17.47 -14.06
N ASP A 302 3.22 18.31 -13.02
CA ASP A 302 2.45 19.57 -12.92
C ASP A 302 1.08 19.71 -13.63
N GLY A 303 0.25 18.66 -13.68
CA GLY A 303 -1.06 18.70 -14.34
C GLY A 303 -0.97 18.80 -15.87
N SER A 304 0.16 18.42 -16.46
CA SER A 304 0.39 18.54 -17.90
C SER A 304 -0.16 17.36 -18.71
N SER A 305 -0.55 17.64 -19.95
CA SER A 305 -0.88 16.64 -20.96
C SER A 305 0.37 15.90 -21.43
N GLY A 306 0.27 14.59 -21.65
CA GLY A 306 1.33 13.81 -22.27
C GLY A 306 2.28 13.11 -21.32
N LEU A 307 1.77 12.73 -20.15
CA LEU A 307 2.50 11.99 -19.14
C LEU A 307 2.81 10.57 -19.62
N THR A 308 3.92 10.02 -19.14
CA THR A 308 4.25 8.60 -19.39
C THR A 308 3.73 7.76 -18.22
N PRO A 309 2.87 6.75 -18.46
CA PRO A 309 2.47 5.81 -17.42
C PRO A 309 3.67 5.20 -16.69
N LEU A 310 3.54 4.96 -15.38
CA LEU A 310 4.60 4.26 -14.64
C LEU A 310 4.81 2.84 -15.21
N ALA A 311 6.04 2.35 -15.11
CA ALA A 311 6.43 1.04 -15.63
C ALA A 311 5.53 -0.07 -15.07
N GLY A 312 5.12 -1.00 -15.94
CA GLY A 312 4.28 -2.15 -15.59
C GLY A 312 2.77 -1.88 -15.55
N LEU A 313 2.32 -0.61 -15.64
CA LEU A 313 0.89 -0.30 -15.65
C LEU A 313 0.25 -0.43 -17.02
N VAL A 314 1.04 -0.37 -18.09
CA VAL A 314 0.60 -0.62 -19.46
C VAL A 314 1.57 -1.61 -20.09
N SER A 315 1.06 -2.72 -20.60
CA SER A 315 1.89 -3.79 -21.15
C SER A 315 1.27 -4.43 -22.38
N ALA A 316 2.12 -4.82 -23.34
CA ALA A 316 1.72 -5.66 -24.46
C ALA A 316 1.44 -7.07 -23.93
N THR A 317 0.27 -7.62 -24.25
CA THR A 317 -0.21 -8.90 -23.71
C THR A 317 -1.01 -9.66 -24.76
N GLY A 318 -1.44 -10.88 -24.44
CA GLY A 318 -2.27 -11.70 -25.33
C GLY A 318 -1.55 -12.19 -26.58
N VAL A 319 -2.05 -11.81 -27.76
CA VAL A 319 -1.57 -12.31 -29.07
C VAL A 319 -0.33 -11.57 -29.58
N VAL A 320 0.19 -10.60 -28.82
CA VAL A 320 1.32 -9.78 -29.24
C VAL A 320 2.64 -10.54 -29.06
N PRO A 321 3.44 -10.72 -30.12
CA PRO A 321 4.68 -11.46 -30.04
C PRO A 321 5.75 -10.69 -29.24
N ALA A 322 6.67 -11.44 -28.65
CA ALA A 322 7.83 -10.89 -27.96
C ALA A 322 8.67 -9.99 -28.90
N GLY A 323 9.23 -8.91 -28.35
CA GLY A 323 9.99 -7.92 -29.12
C GLY A 323 9.13 -6.85 -29.80
N SER A 324 7.80 -6.88 -29.65
CA SER A 324 6.93 -5.78 -30.07
C SER A 324 7.11 -4.55 -29.16
N THR A 325 6.93 -3.36 -29.72
CA THR A 325 7.07 -2.09 -29.00
C THR A 325 5.69 -1.50 -28.70
N LEU A 326 5.38 -1.34 -27.42
CA LEU A 326 4.19 -0.60 -26.96
C LEU A 326 4.61 0.72 -26.33
N ALA A 327 4.07 1.81 -26.87
CA ALA A 327 4.16 3.14 -26.29
C ALA A 327 2.79 3.57 -25.76
N ALA A 328 2.81 4.28 -24.63
CA ALA A 328 1.61 4.81 -24.00
C ALA A 328 1.82 6.27 -23.58
N ARG A 329 0.81 7.10 -23.80
CA ARG A 329 0.76 8.50 -23.39
C ARG A 329 -0.53 8.74 -22.63
N TYR A 330 -0.43 9.30 -21.43
CA TYR A 330 -1.54 9.56 -20.54
C TYR A 330 -1.80 11.06 -20.43
N ASP A 331 -3.06 11.45 -20.57
CA ASP A 331 -3.55 12.80 -20.28
C ASP A 331 -4.46 12.69 -19.04
N ALA A 332 -4.07 13.37 -17.96
CA ALA A 332 -4.83 13.43 -16.71
C ALA A 332 -6.22 14.05 -16.93
N PRO A 333 -7.24 13.72 -16.09
CA PRO A 333 -8.55 14.34 -16.22
C PRO A 333 -8.45 15.84 -15.88
N THR A 334 -9.33 16.63 -16.49
CA THR A 334 -9.54 18.05 -16.17
C THR A 334 -10.97 18.23 -15.68
N ASP A 335 -11.32 19.45 -15.23
CA ASP A 335 -12.69 19.77 -14.80
C ASP A 335 -13.74 19.55 -15.90
N THR A 336 -13.32 19.52 -17.17
CA THR A 336 -14.20 19.43 -18.34
C THR A 336 -14.00 18.17 -19.19
N ALA A 337 -13.00 17.35 -18.88
CA ALA A 337 -12.68 16.16 -19.67
C ALA A 337 -12.23 14.99 -18.79
N THR A 338 -12.67 13.78 -19.12
CA THR A 338 -12.15 12.56 -18.49
C THR A 338 -10.72 12.27 -18.95
N ALA A 339 -10.02 11.46 -18.17
CA ALA A 339 -8.65 11.06 -18.46
C ALA A 339 -8.57 10.29 -19.80
N ARG A 340 -7.45 10.41 -20.51
CA ARG A 340 -7.24 9.73 -21.79
C ARG A 340 -5.93 8.96 -21.79
N LEU A 341 -5.94 7.80 -22.43
CA LEU A 341 -4.76 6.97 -22.64
C LEU A 341 -4.60 6.68 -24.14
N ALA A 342 -3.58 7.27 -24.76
CA ALA A 342 -3.20 6.94 -26.12
C ALA A 342 -2.20 5.79 -26.12
N LEU A 343 -2.44 4.80 -26.96
CA LEU A 343 -1.61 3.61 -27.13
C LEU A 343 -1.14 3.52 -28.58
N ALA A 344 0.12 3.14 -28.75
CA ALA A 344 0.69 2.79 -30.04
C ALA A 344 1.50 1.50 -29.89
N LEU A 345 1.08 0.45 -30.58
CA LEU A 345 1.74 -0.84 -30.64
C LEU A 345 2.29 -1.05 -32.05
N VAL A 346 3.55 -1.49 -32.16
CA VAL A 346 4.18 -1.90 -33.42
C VAL A 346 4.84 -3.25 -33.26
N SER A 347 4.64 -4.13 -34.25
CA SER A 347 5.23 -5.46 -34.31
C SER A 347 5.72 -5.78 -35.72
N VAL A 348 6.98 -6.19 -35.83
CA VAL A 348 7.57 -6.65 -37.10
C VAL A 348 7.14 -8.06 -37.48
N ALA A 349 6.77 -8.89 -36.51
CA ALA A 349 6.34 -10.27 -36.75
C ALA A 349 4.85 -10.38 -37.14
N GLY A 350 4.08 -9.31 -36.94
CA GLY A 350 2.62 -9.32 -37.08
C GLY A 350 1.93 -10.09 -35.96
N PHE A 351 0.64 -9.86 -35.79
CA PHE A 351 -0.21 -10.57 -34.83
C PHE A 351 -1.68 -10.62 -35.29
N PRO A 352 -2.44 -11.66 -34.94
CA PRO A 352 -3.86 -11.77 -35.33
C PRO A 352 -4.74 -10.80 -34.52
N ALA A 353 -6.05 -10.80 -34.80
CA ALA A 353 -7.02 -10.18 -33.88
C ALA A 353 -7.03 -10.89 -32.51
N GLY A 354 -7.13 -10.14 -31.42
CA GLY A 354 -7.13 -10.66 -30.06
C GLY A 354 -6.68 -9.64 -29.01
N GLU A 355 -6.50 -10.09 -27.76
CA GLU A 355 -5.94 -9.26 -26.68
C GLU A 355 -4.55 -8.75 -27.08
N PHE A 356 -4.33 -7.44 -26.97
CA PHE A 356 -3.04 -6.84 -27.32
C PHE A 356 -2.44 -5.96 -26.23
N ALA A 357 -3.25 -5.49 -25.27
CA ALA A 357 -2.77 -4.64 -24.19
C ALA A 357 -3.50 -4.92 -22.87
N THR A 358 -2.75 -4.86 -21.77
CA THR A 358 -3.28 -4.86 -20.40
C THR A 358 -2.92 -3.55 -19.74
N ILE A 359 -3.92 -2.90 -19.14
CA ILE A 359 -3.80 -1.63 -18.44
C ILE A 359 -4.22 -1.84 -16.98
N ILE A 360 -3.40 -1.38 -16.04
CA ILE A 360 -3.73 -1.33 -14.62
C ILE A 360 -4.14 0.11 -14.30
N CYS A 361 -5.43 0.30 -14.06
CA CYS A 361 -6.03 1.57 -13.71
C CYS A 361 -6.21 1.70 -12.20
N ASN A 362 -6.12 2.92 -11.70
CA ASN A 362 -6.70 3.31 -10.43
C ASN A 362 -8.17 3.68 -10.65
N VAL A 363 -9.05 3.16 -9.80
CA VAL A 363 -10.47 3.45 -9.82
C VAL A 363 -10.80 4.19 -8.55
N ALA A 364 -11.30 5.42 -8.70
CA ALA A 364 -11.61 6.30 -7.60
C ALA A 364 -12.54 5.62 -6.58
N PRO A 365 -12.40 5.95 -5.30
CA PRO A 365 -13.26 5.44 -4.26
C PRO A 365 -14.75 5.53 -4.61
N GLY A 366 -15.50 4.44 -4.42
CA GLY A 366 -16.94 4.38 -4.72
C GLY A 366 -17.31 4.26 -6.20
N VAL A 367 -16.32 4.25 -7.10
CA VAL A 367 -16.54 3.99 -8.53
C VAL A 367 -16.42 2.49 -8.80
N THR A 368 -17.42 1.93 -9.46
CA THR A 368 -17.36 0.57 -10.00
C THR A 368 -17.27 0.65 -11.51
N ILE A 369 -16.35 -0.11 -12.09
CA ILE A 369 -16.24 -0.22 -13.55
C ILE A 369 -16.33 -1.67 -14.00
N SER A 370 -16.80 -1.85 -15.21
CA SER A 370 -16.88 -3.15 -15.87
C SER A 370 -16.69 -2.98 -17.37
N SER A 371 -16.77 -4.06 -18.14
CA SER A 371 -16.68 -3.99 -19.61
C SER A 371 -17.69 -3.02 -20.23
N VAL A 372 -18.87 -2.83 -19.64
CA VAL A 372 -19.87 -1.89 -20.17
C VAL A 372 -19.50 -0.43 -19.95
N SER A 373 -18.54 -0.13 -19.07
CA SER A 373 -18.02 1.22 -18.87
C SER A 373 -17.18 1.70 -20.05
N PHE A 374 -16.76 0.79 -20.94
CA PHE A 374 -15.95 1.07 -22.13
C PHE A 374 -16.77 0.84 -23.39
N THR A 375 -17.69 1.75 -23.68
CA THR A 375 -18.51 1.72 -24.91
C THR A 375 -17.64 1.97 -26.15
N PRO A 376 -18.14 1.68 -27.37
CA PRO A 376 -17.40 1.97 -28.60
C PRO A 376 -16.88 3.42 -28.70
N ASP A 377 -17.63 4.39 -28.19
CA ASP A 377 -17.26 5.81 -28.18
C ASP A 377 -16.09 6.13 -27.23
N ALA A 378 -15.76 5.22 -26.30
CA ALA A 378 -14.56 5.33 -25.48
C ALA A 378 -13.28 5.15 -26.31
N PHE A 379 -13.38 4.62 -27.53
CA PHE A 379 -12.23 4.40 -28.42
C PHE A 379 -12.27 5.41 -29.58
N SER A 380 -11.25 6.23 -29.68
CA SER A 380 -11.07 7.20 -30.75
C SER A 380 -9.70 7.06 -31.40
N ASN A 381 -9.49 7.69 -32.56
CA ASN A 381 -8.23 7.63 -33.31
C ASN A 381 -7.74 6.20 -33.57
N LEU A 382 -8.66 5.24 -33.73
CA LEU A 382 -8.31 3.86 -34.02
C LEU A 382 -7.72 3.76 -35.43
N LYS A 383 -6.48 3.28 -35.50
CA LYS A 383 -5.81 2.92 -36.75
C LYS A 383 -5.11 1.59 -36.56
N ALA A 384 -5.56 0.56 -37.28
CA ALA A 384 -4.89 -0.73 -37.37
C ALA A 384 -4.24 -0.84 -38.75
N VAL A 385 -2.99 -1.28 -38.83
CA VAL A 385 -2.24 -1.39 -40.09
C VAL A 385 -1.60 -2.77 -40.26
N ASP A 386 -1.41 -3.17 -41.51
CA ASP A 386 -0.64 -4.36 -41.88
C ASP A 386 0.88 -4.07 -42.00
N GLU A 387 1.65 -5.06 -42.45
CA GLU A 387 3.11 -4.98 -42.61
C GLU A 387 3.55 -3.88 -43.60
N SER A 388 2.69 -3.53 -44.56
CA SER A 388 2.94 -2.44 -45.52
C SER A 388 2.59 -1.05 -44.96
N GLY A 389 2.01 -0.99 -43.75
CA GLY A 389 1.48 0.24 -43.16
C GLY A 389 0.09 0.64 -43.71
N THR A 390 -0.54 -0.23 -44.49
CA THR A 390 -1.88 0.00 -45.04
C THR A 390 -2.93 -0.22 -43.96
N VAL A 391 -3.94 0.66 -43.89
CA VAL A 391 -5.01 0.56 -42.89
C VAL A 391 -5.87 -0.68 -43.16
N VAL A 392 -6.04 -1.52 -42.15
CA VAL A 392 -6.89 -2.71 -42.20
C VAL A 392 -8.32 -2.30 -41.80
N PRO A 393 -9.30 -2.35 -42.72
CA PRO A 393 -10.67 -1.93 -42.42
C PRO A 393 -11.39 -2.93 -41.52
N GLY A 394 -12.43 -2.47 -40.83
CA GLY A 394 -13.32 -3.32 -40.03
C GLY A 394 -12.74 -3.79 -38.69
N VAL A 395 -11.56 -3.31 -38.29
CA VAL A 395 -11.01 -3.56 -36.96
C VAL A 395 -11.72 -2.67 -35.94
N THR A 396 -12.20 -3.26 -34.85
CA THR A 396 -12.76 -2.55 -33.69
C THR A 396 -12.04 -2.95 -32.41
N ILE A 397 -12.27 -2.22 -31.31
CA ILE A 397 -11.69 -2.51 -30.00
C ILE A 397 -12.79 -2.88 -29.02
N SER A 398 -12.51 -3.85 -28.15
CA SER A 398 -13.32 -4.19 -26.98
C SER A 398 -12.46 -4.25 -25.73
N ALA A 399 -13.06 -4.00 -24.57
CA ALA A 399 -12.39 -4.07 -23.27
C ALA A 399 -13.01 -5.16 -22.36
N VAL A 400 -12.15 -5.96 -21.73
CA VAL A 400 -12.51 -6.83 -20.62
C VAL A 400 -11.97 -6.22 -19.33
N VAL A 401 -12.82 -6.07 -18.32
CA VAL A 401 -12.46 -5.41 -17.07
C VAL A 401 -12.56 -6.38 -15.91
N THR A 402 -11.53 -6.40 -15.07
CA THR A 402 -11.52 -7.08 -13.77
C THR A 402 -11.12 -6.06 -12.72
N GLN A 403 -12.07 -5.69 -11.85
CA GLN A 403 -11.84 -4.77 -10.75
C GLN A 403 -11.53 -5.55 -9.47
#